data_AF-A0A1F5YWZ0-F1
#
_entry.id   AF-A0A1F5YWZ0-F1
#
_cell.length_a   1.000
_cell.length_b   1.000
_cell.length_c   1.000
_cell.angle_alpha   90.00
_cell.angle_beta   90.00
_cell.angle_gamma   90.00
#
_symmetry.space_group_name_H-M   'P 1'
#
loop_
_entity.id
_entity.type
_entity.pdbx_description
1 polymer ?
#
loop_
_entity_poly.entity_id
_entity_poly.type
_entity_poly.pdbx_seq_one_letter_code
_entity_poly.pdbx_strand_id
1 'polypeptide(L)'
;MPGHPIKGVTLSNLRFTFPGGGAEEDYEREVEELADQYPEAVMFGTLPAYGFYCRHVDGLRLENLDFELESADQRPTLMFEDVQNLDISGLTERRPGTSAAPVLLLRDVAWASIRGCRPAAASPVFLLLQGNSSRVSVMGNDLTRVEKPFQFGPGLDSSVTYQSGNFLK
;
A
#
# COMPACT_ATOMS: atom_id res chain seq x y z
N MET A 1 9.61 5.27 14.35
CA MET A 1 10.70 6.25 14.11
C MET A 1 11.85 5.54 13.42
N PRO A 2 12.71 6.27 12.69
CA PRO A 2 13.94 5.72 12.13
C PRO A 2 14.77 5.02 13.21
N GLY A 3 15.29 3.83 12.89
CA GLY A 3 16.07 3.01 13.84
C GLY A 3 15.26 2.32 14.95
N HIS A 4 13.97 2.63 15.08
CA HIS A 4 13.06 2.07 16.08
C HIS A 4 11.79 1.54 15.42
N PRO A 5 11.90 0.44 14.64
CA PRO A 5 10.76 -0.09 13.92
C PRO A 5 9.75 -0.72 14.89
N ILE A 6 8.46 -0.54 14.59
CA ILE A 6 7.40 -1.35 15.19
C ILE A 6 7.58 -2.79 14.70
N LYS A 7 7.44 -3.78 15.59
CA LYS A 7 7.70 -5.19 15.25
C LYS A 7 6.52 -6.10 15.50
N GLY A 8 6.35 -7.09 14.62
CA GLY A 8 5.47 -8.25 14.86
C GLY A 8 3.98 -7.92 14.90
N VAL A 9 3.54 -6.93 14.13
CA VAL A 9 2.13 -6.56 14.02
C VAL A 9 1.43 -7.47 13.02
N THR A 10 0.25 -7.96 13.36
CA THR A 10 -0.60 -8.74 12.46
C THR A 10 -2.03 -8.23 12.56
N LEU A 11 -2.61 -7.89 11.41
CA LEU A 11 -4.03 -7.59 11.25
C LEU A 11 -4.64 -8.68 10.38
N SER A 12 -5.69 -9.34 10.88
CA SER A 12 -6.33 -10.43 10.15
C SER A 12 -7.85 -10.40 10.21
N ASN A 13 -8.49 -10.72 9.09
CA ASN A 13 -9.94 -10.90 8.98
C ASN A 13 -10.74 -9.63 9.35
N LEU A 14 -10.34 -8.49 8.79
CA LEU A 14 -10.97 -7.20 9.05
C LEU A 14 -11.56 -6.61 7.78
N ARG A 15 -12.68 -5.91 7.95
CA ARG A 15 -13.32 -5.10 6.92
C ARG A 15 -13.34 -3.64 7.36
N PHE A 16 -12.96 -2.76 6.43
CA PHE A 16 -12.94 -1.32 6.63
C PHE A 16 -13.79 -0.63 5.58
N THR A 17 -14.56 0.36 6.03
CA THR A 17 -15.32 1.27 5.16
C THR A 17 -14.86 2.69 5.44
N PHE A 18 -14.50 3.42 4.40
CA PHE A 18 -13.99 4.78 4.48
C PHE A 18 -14.87 5.73 3.66
N PRO A 19 -15.09 6.97 4.12
CA PRO A 19 -15.91 7.94 3.41
C PRO A 19 -15.30 8.37 2.07
N GLY A 20 -13.97 8.35 1.95
CA GLY A 20 -13.23 8.88 0.79
C GLY A 20 -12.99 10.39 0.88
N GLY A 21 -12.74 11.03 -0.27
CA GLY A 21 -12.56 12.48 -0.37
C GLY A 21 -11.12 12.98 -0.22
N GLY A 22 -10.14 12.08 -0.07
CA GLY A 22 -8.72 12.46 -0.09
C GLY A 22 -8.29 13.00 -1.46
N ALA A 23 -7.44 14.02 -1.43
CA ALA A 23 -6.92 14.69 -2.61
C ALA A 23 -5.58 14.07 -3.07
N GLU A 24 -5.13 14.42 -4.27
CA GLU A 24 -3.87 13.93 -4.82
C GLU A 24 -2.68 14.52 -4.04
N GLU A 25 -2.82 15.76 -3.58
CA GLU A 25 -1.81 16.45 -2.77
C GLU A 25 -1.60 15.78 -1.41
N ASP A 26 -2.63 15.14 -0.84
CA ASP A 26 -2.51 14.37 0.40
C ASP A 26 -1.59 13.15 0.21
N TYR A 27 -1.62 12.56 -0.99
CA TYR A 27 -0.80 11.42 -1.38
C TYR A 27 0.66 11.81 -1.66
N GLU A 28 0.90 12.98 -2.26
CA GLU A 28 2.26 13.46 -2.57
C GLU A 28 3.00 14.04 -1.36
N ARG A 29 2.26 14.41 -0.30
CA ARG A 29 2.81 15.05 0.89
C ARG A 29 3.74 14.14 1.68
N GLU A 30 4.92 14.67 2.02
CA GLU A 30 5.81 14.05 3.00
C GLU A 30 5.25 14.21 4.42
N VAL A 31 5.15 13.10 5.16
CA VAL A 31 4.67 13.11 6.54
C VAL A 31 5.86 13.35 7.47
N GLU A 32 5.85 14.46 8.21
CA GLU A 32 6.95 14.84 9.11
C GLU A 32 7.26 13.79 10.20
N GLU A 33 8.50 13.77 10.68
CA GLU A 33 8.93 13.01 11.86
C GLU A 33 8.80 13.90 13.10
N LEU A 34 7.82 13.63 13.96
CA LEU A 34 7.53 14.42 15.16
C LEU A 34 7.95 13.69 16.44
N ALA A 35 9.22 13.25 16.48
CA ALA A 35 9.78 12.38 17.53
C ALA A 35 9.62 12.92 18.96
N ASP A 36 9.73 14.24 19.14
CA ASP A 36 9.66 14.91 20.44
C ASP A 36 8.23 15.29 20.86
N GLN A 37 7.22 15.03 20.01
CA GLN A 37 5.83 15.36 20.29
C GLN A 37 5.09 14.18 20.91
N TYR A 38 4.09 14.49 21.74
CA TYR A 38 3.19 13.45 22.27
C TYR A 38 2.32 12.89 21.12
N PRO A 39 2.13 11.56 21.05
CA PRO A 39 1.38 10.94 19.97
C PRO A 39 -0.11 11.26 20.06
N GLU A 40 -0.54 12.35 19.44
CA GLU A 40 -1.95 12.70 19.25
C GLU A 40 -2.48 12.12 17.93
N ALA A 41 -3.70 11.59 17.93
CA ALA A 41 -4.29 10.92 16.77
C ALA A 41 -4.38 11.81 15.51
N VAL A 42 -4.38 13.13 15.69
CA VAL A 42 -4.51 14.13 14.61
C VAL A 42 -3.19 14.79 14.23
N MET A 43 -2.08 14.45 14.88
CA MET A 43 -0.82 15.19 14.77
C MET A 43 -0.23 15.22 13.35
N PHE A 44 -0.59 14.23 12.51
CA PHE A 44 -0.11 14.13 11.14
C PHE A 44 -1.11 14.61 10.09
N GLY A 45 -2.29 15.10 10.49
CA GLY A 45 -3.35 15.52 9.58
C GLY A 45 -3.84 14.39 8.66
N THR A 46 -4.18 14.72 7.42
CA THR A 46 -4.58 13.72 6.40
C THR A 46 -3.37 12.90 5.97
N LEU A 47 -3.42 11.58 6.19
CA LEU A 47 -2.37 10.65 5.80
C LEU A 47 -2.43 10.30 4.30
N PRO A 48 -1.29 9.89 3.70
CA PRO A 48 -1.16 9.68 2.26
C PRO A 48 -1.84 8.41 1.73
N ALA A 49 -2.45 7.59 2.60
CA ALA A 49 -3.27 6.46 2.21
C ALA A 49 -4.65 6.57 2.87
N TYR A 50 -5.71 6.15 2.17
CA TYR A 50 -7.04 6.15 2.76
C TYR A 50 -7.26 4.94 3.68
N GLY A 51 -6.58 3.82 3.42
CA GLY A 51 -6.62 2.62 4.25
C GLY A 51 -5.56 2.66 5.33
N PHE A 52 -4.35 2.17 5.03
CA PHE A 52 -3.23 2.19 5.98
C PHE A 52 -1.99 2.87 5.40
N TYR A 53 -1.43 3.76 6.20
CA TYR A 53 -0.08 4.25 6.05
C TYR A 53 0.79 3.64 7.16
N CYS A 54 1.76 2.81 6.77
CA CYS A 54 2.64 2.12 7.70
C CYS A 54 4.08 2.55 7.46
N ARG A 55 4.70 3.20 8.46
CA ARG A 55 6.07 3.70 8.38
C ARG A 55 6.95 3.13 9.50
N HIS A 56 8.20 2.77 9.18
CA HIS A 56 9.17 2.20 10.13
C HIS A 56 8.65 0.92 10.80
N VAL A 57 8.44 -0.14 10.01
CA VAL A 57 7.88 -1.41 10.51
C VAL A 57 8.73 -2.61 10.06
N ASP A 58 8.88 -3.59 10.93
CA ASP A 58 9.59 -4.85 10.66
C ASP A 58 8.70 -6.06 11.03
N GLY A 59 8.32 -6.85 10.04
CA GLY A 59 7.50 -8.04 10.23
C GLY A 59 5.99 -7.76 10.31
N LEU A 60 5.47 -6.91 9.42
CA LEU A 60 4.04 -6.60 9.31
C LEU A 60 3.30 -7.67 8.50
N ARG A 61 2.19 -8.19 9.02
CA ARG A 61 1.30 -9.10 8.30
C ARG A 61 -0.12 -8.55 8.18
N LEU A 62 -0.62 -8.52 6.95
CA LEU A 62 -1.98 -8.10 6.61
C LEU A 62 -2.69 -9.27 5.92
N GLU A 63 -3.63 -9.89 6.61
CA GLU A 63 -4.22 -11.17 6.19
C GLU A 63 -5.74 -11.05 6.04
N ASN A 64 -6.26 -11.34 4.86
CA ASN A 64 -7.69 -11.32 4.56
C ASN A 64 -8.36 -9.99 4.96
N LEU A 65 -7.90 -8.91 4.34
CA LEU A 65 -8.40 -7.56 4.59
C LEU A 65 -9.29 -7.07 3.45
N ASP A 66 -10.39 -6.42 3.82
CA ASP A 66 -11.41 -5.93 2.89
C ASP A 66 -11.57 -4.41 3.04
N PHE A 67 -11.30 -3.66 1.97
CA PHE A 67 -11.35 -2.20 1.94
C PHE A 67 -12.47 -1.71 1.02
N GLU A 68 -13.31 -0.82 1.54
CA GLU A 68 -14.42 -0.21 0.80
C GLU A 68 -14.41 1.31 0.94
N LEU A 69 -14.58 2.00 -0.19
CA LEU A 69 -14.76 3.45 -0.26
C LEU A 69 -16.22 3.80 -0.59
N GLU A 70 -16.78 4.75 0.15
CA GLU A 70 -18.13 5.29 -0.12
C GLU A 70 -18.12 6.33 -1.25
N SER A 71 -17.05 7.13 -1.32
CA SER A 71 -16.82 8.15 -2.37
C SER A 71 -15.41 8.03 -2.95
N ALA A 72 -15.16 8.70 -4.08
CA ALA A 72 -13.84 8.71 -4.72
C ALA A 72 -12.76 9.25 -3.77
N ASP A 73 -11.55 8.70 -3.87
CA ASP A 73 -10.38 9.12 -3.10
C ASP A 73 -9.14 9.01 -4.01
N GLN A 74 -8.31 10.05 -4.03
CA GLN A 74 -7.13 10.11 -4.87
C GLN A 74 -5.87 9.56 -4.19
N ARG A 75 -6.01 8.98 -3.00
CA ARG A 75 -4.92 8.30 -2.30
C ARG A 75 -4.90 6.80 -2.56
N PRO A 76 -3.74 6.13 -2.37
CA PRO A 76 -3.63 4.69 -2.37
C PRO A 76 -4.42 4.03 -1.23
N THR A 77 -4.74 2.74 -1.41
CA THR A 77 -5.31 1.90 -0.35
C THR A 77 -4.32 1.73 0.77
N LEU A 78 -3.11 1.27 0.42
CA LEU A 78 -2.04 0.99 1.36
C LEU A 78 -0.75 1.65 0.90
N MET A 79 -0.07 2.32 1.82
CA MET A 79 1.27 2.87 1.62
C MET A 79 2.21 2.39 2.71
N PHE A 80 3.36 1.90 2.28
CA PHE A 80 4.42 1.40 3.15
C PHE A 80 5.70 2.19 2.90
N GLU A 81 6.31 2.69 3.97
CA GLU A 81 7.52 3.51 3.91
C GLU A 81 8.54 3.04 4.96
N ASP A 82 9.76 2.71 4.53
CA ASP A 82 10.77 2.09 5.40
C ASP A 82 10.22 0.86 6.15
N VAL A 83 9.86 -0.17 5.39
CA VAL A 83 9.29 -1.42 5.91
C VAL A 83 10.13 -2.61 5.50
N GLN A 84 10.41 -3.50 6.44
CA GLN A 84 11.09 -4.77 6.21
C GLN A 84 10.16 -5.93 6.54
N ASN A 85 10.26 -7.03 5.79
CA ASN A 85 9.52 -8.27 6.04
C ASN A 85 7.99 -8.05 6.04
N LEU A 86 7.47 -7.53 4.92
CA LEU A 86 6.03 -7.27 4.73
C LEU A 86 5.33 -8.49 4.14
N ASP A 87 4.21 -8.91 4.73
CA ASP A 87 3.34 -9.96 4.21
C ASP A 87 1.93 -9.43 4.00
N ILE A 88 1.44 -9.46 2.77
CA ILE A 88 0.07 -9.13 2.40
C ILE A 88 -0.54 -10.36 1.75
N SER A 89 -1.64 -10.84 2.32
CA SER A 89 -2.39 -11.95 1.73
C SER A 89 -3.89 -11.69 1.75
N GLY A 90 -4.55 -11.91 0.60
CA GLY A 90 -6.01 -11.85 0.53
C GLY A 90 -6.62 -10.45 0.65
N LEU A 91 -5.96 -9.41 0.14
CA LEU A 91 -6.56 -8.07 0.09
C LEU A 91 -7.68 -8.02 -0.94
N THR A 92 -8.84 -7.48 -0.58
CA THR A 92 -9.91 -7.14 -1.52
C THR A 92 -10.22 -5.64 -1.41
N GLU A 93 -10.36 -4.97 -2.54
CA GLU A 93 -10.68 -3.54 -2.60
C GLU A 93 -11.95 -3.30 -3.42
N ARG A 94 -12.81 -2.40 -2.93
CA ARG A 94 -13.96 -1.84 -3.66
C ARG A 94 -13.92 -0.32 -3.57
N ARG A 95 -13.93 0.36 -4.72
CA ARG A 95 -14.02 1.82 -4.75
C ARG A 95 -14.88 2.31 -5.91
N PRO A 96 -15.60 3.43 -5.74
CA PRO A 96 -16.36 4.07 -6.79
C PRO A 96 -15.44 4.97 -7.64
N GLY A 97 -15.73 5.04 -8.95
CA GLY A 97 -15.04 5.93 -9.87
C GLY A 97 -13.61 5.53 -10.19
N THR A 98 -12.87 6.46 -10.80
CA THR A 98 -11.45 6.31 -11.15
C THR A 98 -10.58 7.03 -10.11
N SER A 99 -9.39 6.51 -9.87
CA SER A 99 -8.37 7.14 -9.03
C SER A 99 -7.07 7.25 -9.82
N ALA A 100 -6.25 8.26 -9.56
CA ALA A 100 -4.90 8.34 -10.11
C ALA A 100 -3.87 7.53 -9.30
N ALA A 101 -4.18 7.21 -8.04
CA ALA A 101 -3.27 6.52 -7.14
C ALA A 101 -3.19 5.00 -7.38
N PRO A 102 -2.04 4.38 -7.06
CA PRO A 102 -1.91 2.93 -7.06
C PRO A 102 -2.72 2.30 -5.92
N VAL A 103 -2.98 0.99 -6.00
CA VAL A 103 -3.57 0.25 -4.88
C VAL A 103 -2.57 0.13 -3.72
N LEU A 104 -1.34 -0.29 -4.06
CA LEU A 104 -0.23 -0.44 -3.13
C LEU A 104 0.94 0.46 -3.53
N LEU A 105 1.43 1.29 -2.59
CA LEU A 105 2.70 2.00 -2.74
C LEU A 105 3.73 1.44 -1.75
N LEU A 106 4.88 1.04 -2.28
CA LEU A 106 6.03 0.59 -1.51
C LEU A 106 7.20 1.57 -1.74
N ARG A 107 7.62 2.27 -0.69
CA ARG A 107 8.79 3.14 -0.69
C ARG A 107 9.80 2.61 0.32
N ASP A 108 11.01 2.31 -0.14
CA ASP A 108 12.07 1.74 0.69
C ASP A 108 11.62 0.46 1.42
N VAL A 109 10.92 -0.44 0.70
CA VAL A 109 10.41 -1.71 1.26
C VAL A 109 11.25 -2.89 0.81
N ALA A 110 11.70 -3.71 1.76
CA ALA A 110 12.49 -4.90 1.49
C ALA A 110 11.81 -6.20 1.97
N TRP A 111 11.95 -7.28 1.19
CA TRP A 111 11.40 -8.60 1.51
C TRP A 111 9.88 -8.60 1.69
N ALA A 112 9.16 -8.09 0.70
CA ALA A 112 7.69 -8.12 0.69
C ALA A 112 7.15 -9.38 -0.01
N SER A 113 6.07 -9.95 0.51
CA SER A 113 5.26 -10.99 -0.15
C SER A 113 3.82 -10.49 -0.30
N ILE A 114 3.31 -10.43 -1.54
CA ILE A 114 1.99 -9.92 -1.87
C ILE A 114 1.23 -11.00 -2.66
N ARG A 115 0.18 -11.57 -2.07
CA ARG A 115 -0.53 -12.71 -2.65
C ARG A 115 -2.05 -12.69 -2.50
N GLY A 116 -2.74 -13.30 -3.46
CA GLY A 116 -4.19 -13.49 -3.40
C GLY A 116 -5.00 -12.19 -3.35
N CYS A 117 -4.42 -11.08 -3.80
CA CYS A 117 -5.08 -9.79 -3.80
C CYS A 117 -6.03 -9.64 -5.00
N ARG A 118 -7.12 -8.89 -4.78
CA ARG A 118 -8.18 -8.56 -5.74
C ARG A 118 -8.48 -7.06 -5.65
N PRO A 119 -7.73 -6.21 -6.39
CA PRO A 119 -7.95 -4.77 -6.41
C PRO A 119 -9.28 -4.38 -7.05
N ALA A 120 -9.71 -3.15 -6.82
CA ALA A 120 -10.91 -2.61 -7.44
C ALA A 120 -10.77 -2.51 -8.96
N ALA A 121 -11.90 -2.46 -9.67
CA ALA A 121 -11.90 -2.26 -11.11
C ALA A 121 -11.43 -0.83 -11.46
N ALA A 122 -10.72 -0.70 -12.58
CA ALA A 122 -10.20 0.56 -13.10
C ALA A 122 -9.20 1.28 -12.16
N SER A 123 -8.55 0.54 -11.25
CA SER A 123 -7.35 1.04 -10.59
C SER A 123 -6.22 1.19 -11.62
N PRO A 124 -5.54 2.35 -11.70
CA PRO A 124 -4.56 2.63 -12.76
C PRO A 124 -3.32 1.76 -12.60
N VAL A 125 -2.86 1.57 -11.36
CA VAL A 125 -1.69 0.77 -11.02
C VAL A 125 -2.02 -0.13 -9.83
N PHE A 126 -1.69 -1.43 -9.90
CA PHE A 126 -1.79 -2.28 -8.72
C PHE A 126 -0.66 -1.98 -7.72
N LEU A 127 0.60 -2.10 -8.16
CA LEU A 127 1.76 -1.93 -7.30
C LEU A 127 2.74 -0.89 -7.86
N LEU A 128 2.94 0.19 -7.12
CA LEU A 128 3.98 1.18 -7.35
C LEU A 128 5.15 0.96 -6.39
N LEU A 129 6.36 0.77 -6.92
CA LEU A 129 7.59 0.66 -6.15
C LEU A 129 8.45 1.91 -6.32
N GLN A 130 8.98 2.43 -5.22
CA GLN A 130 9.83 3.63 -5.15
C GLN A 130 11.01 3.43 -4.19
N GLY A 131 11.96 4.38 -4.23
CA GLY A 131 13.13 4.40 -3.36
C GLY A 131 14.02 3.18 -3.60
N ASN A 132 14.51 2.58 -2.53
CA ASN A 132 15.41 1.43 -2.54
C ASN A 132 14.65 0.10 -2.37
N SER A 133 13.37 0.06 -2.78
CA SER A 133 12.54 -1.14 -2.63
C SER A 133 13.14 -2.34 -3.37
N SER A 134 13.18 -3.50 -2.73
CA SER A 134 13.84 -4.69 -3.28
C SER A 134 13.26 -6.00 -2.75
N ARG A 135 13.46 -7.10 -3.50
CA ARG A 135 13.02 -8.46 -3.14
C ARG A 135 11.52 -8.53 -2.84
N VAL A 136 10.71 -8.06 -3.79
CA VAL A 136 9.25 -8.06 -3.67
C VAL A 136 8.67 -9.23 -4.46
N SER A 137 8.05 -10.19 -3.77
CA SER A 137 7.36 -11.31 -4.39
C SER A 137 5.89 -10.98 -4.57
N VAL A 138 5.38 -11.10 -5.80
CA VAL A 138 3.99 -10.83 -6.16
C VAL A 138 3.40 -12.07 -6.83
N MET A 139 2.53 -12.79 -6.12
CA MET A 139 2.11 -14.13 -6.56
C MET A 139 0.61 -14.38 -6.42
N GLY A 140 0.01 -15.03 -7.42
CA GLY A 140 -1.38 -15.51 -7.30
C GLY A 140 -2.42 -14.41 -7.12
N ASN A 141 -2.17 -13.20 -7.63
CA ASN A 141 -3.10 -12.08 -7.56
C ASN A 141 -4.00 -12.04 -8.80
N ASP A 142 -5.24 -11.59 -8.65
CA ASP A 142 -6.12 -11.30 -9.79
C ASP A 142 -5.96 -9.83 -10.19
N LEU A 143 -5.10 -9.57 -11.17
CA LEU A 143 -4.80 -8.22 -11.65
C LEU A 143 -5.50 -7.94 -12.99
N THR A 144 -6.51 -8.75 -13.36
CA THR A 144 -7.29 -8.57 -14.60
C THR A 144 -8.09 -7.28 -14.62
N ARG A 145 -8.23 -6.62 -13.47
CA ARG A 145 -9.08 -5.44 -13.27
C ARG A 145 -8.32 -4.12 -13.19
N VAL A 146 -6.99 -4.17 -13.12
CA VAL A 146 -6.15 -2.96 -13.14
C VAL A 146 -5.73 -2.60 -14.57
N GLU A 147 -5.32 -1.36 -14.79
CA GLU A 147 -4.78 -0.93 -16.08
C GLU A 147 -3.32 -1.38 -16.24
N LYS A 148 -2.51 -1.16 -15.20
CA LYS A 148 -1.10 -1.54 -15.15
C LYS A 148 -0.80 -2.35 -13.87
N PRO A 149 -0.31 -3.59 -13.98
CA PRO A 149 0.05 -4.38 -12.79
C PRO A 149 1.16 -3.76 -11.94
N PHE A 150 2.20 -3.22 -12.58
CA PHE A 150 3.40 -2.75 -11.89
C PHE A 150 3.89 -1.41 -12.44
N GLN A 151 4.27 -0.51 -11.56
CA GLN A 151 5.02 0.70 -11.89
C GLN A 151 6.27 0.79 -11.02
N PHE A 152 7.36 1.22 -11.64
CA PHE A 152 8.65 1.37 -10.99
C PHE A 152 9.04 2.85 -11.03
N GLY A 153 9.42 3.39 -9.87
CA GLY A 153 9.97 4.72 -9.75
C GLY A 153 11.40 4.80 -10.28
N PRO A 154 12.01 6.00 -10.23
CA PRO A 154 13.36 6.21 -10.74
C PRO A 154 14.39 5.22 -10.15
N GLY A 155 15.20 4.62 -11.02
CA GLY A 155 16.26 3.68 -10.62
C GLY A 155 15.79 2.26 -10.32
N LEU A 156 14.48 1.97 -10.39
CA LEU A 156 13.92 0.63 -10.23
C LEU A 156 13.41 0.08 -11.57
N ASP A 157 13.46 -1.24 -11.70
CA ASP A 157 12.88 -1.97 -12.83
C ASP A 157 12.31 -3.32 -12.35
N SER A 158 11.84 -4.15 -13.29
CA SER A 158 11.23 -5.44 -12.98
C SER A 158 12.11 -6.40 -12.17
N SER A 159 13.43 -6.24 -12.17
CA SER A 159 14.37 -7.10 -11.42
C SER A 159 14.14 -7.07 -9.91
N VAL A 160 13.51 -6.02 -9.37
CA VAL A 160 13.19 -5.92 -7.94
C VAL A 160 12.00 -6.79 -7.55
N THR A 161 11.26 -7.31 -8.54
CA THR A 161 10.08 -8.15 -8.35
C THR A 161 10.30 -9.58 -8.82
N TYR A 162 9.82 -10.54 -8.03
CA TYR A 162 9.56 -11.90 -8.49
C TYR A 162 8.05 -12.06 -8.69
N GLN A 163 7.63 -12.49 -9.88
CA GLN A 163 6.22 -12.55 -10.24
C GLN A 163 5.85 -13.98 -10.66
N SER A 164 4.75 -14.53 -10.13
CA SER A 164 4.32 -15.88 -10.49
C SER A 164 2.82 -16.09 -10.30
N GLY A 165 2.15 -16.69 -11.29
CA GLY A 165 0.74 -17.07 -11.20
C GLY A 165 -0.24 -15.91 -11.03
N ASN A 166 0.14 -14.67 -11.35
CA ASN A 166 -0.79 -13.54 -11.38
C ASN A 166 -1.66 -13.62 -12.63
N PHE A 167 -2.96 -13.39 -12.49
CA PHE A 167 -3.88 -13.26 -13.63
C PHE A 167 -3.77 -11.84 -14.17
N LEU A 168 -3.34 -11.71 -15.43
CA LEU A 168 -3.17 -10.44 -16.15
C LEU A 168 -4.20 -10.37 -17.30
N LYS A 169 -4.45 -9.16 -17.82
CA LYS A 169 -5.26 -8.97 -19.04
C LYS A 169 -4.56 -9.53 -20.27
#